data_AF-A0AAU5USX0-F1
#
_entry.id   AF-A0AAU5USX0-F1
#
_cell.length_a   1.000
_cell.length_b   1.000
_cell.length_c   1.000
_cell.angle_alpha   90.00
_cell.angle_beta   90.00
_cell.angle_gamma   90.00
#
_symmetry.space_group_name_H-M   'P 1'
#
loop_
_entity.id
_entity.type
_entity.pdbx_description
1 polymer ?
#
loop_
_entity_poly.entity_id
_entity_poly.type
_entity_poly.pdbx_seq_one_letter_code
_entity_poly.pdbx_strand_id
1 'polypeptide(L)'
;MGDTGHVFTTEIGTAIEPDNLRRLWYPLREAAGLGEMRLRDLRHSCVTLLLRLGVPPHIVQAIVGHADIHVTMTIYAHASLENQRKALEQLAKAVAG
;
A
#
# COMPACT_ATOMS: atom_id res chain seq x y z
N MET A 1 -2.89 35.23 10.22
CA MET A 1 -2.81 33.80 10.57
C MET A 1 -2.59 33.07 9.26
N GLY A 2 -1.34 32.69 9.00
CA GLY A 2 -0.88 32.26 7.68
C GLY A 2 -1.41 30.87 7.34
N ASP A 3 -1.90 30.72 6.12
CA ASP A 3 -2.29 29.45 5.53
C ASP A 3 -1.02 28.57 5.45
N THR A 4 -0.89 27.58 6.34
CA THR A 4 0.35 26.80 6.45
C THR A 4 0.50 25.78 5.32
N GLY A 5 -0.51 25.63 4.46
CA GLY A 5 -0.49 24.71 3.31
C GLY A 5 -0.59 23.23 3.68
N HIS A 6 -0.84 22.91 4.95
CA HIS A 6 -0.96 21.53 5.43
C HIS A 6 -2.43 21.07 5.37
N VAL A 7 -2.65 19.90 4.76
CA VAL A 7 -3.98 19.26 4.75
C VAL A 7 -4.27 18.53 6.07
N PHE A 8 -3.22 18.03 6.73
CA PHE A 8 -3.32 17.35 8.03
C PHE A 8 -2.61 18.17 9.10
N THR A 9 -3.38 18.82 9.96
CA THR A 9 -2.88 19.68 11.01
C THR A 9 -3.34 19.24 12.40
N THR A 10 -2.61 19.69 13.41
CA THR A 10 -3.12 19.76 14.78
C THR A 10 -4.26 20.79 14.88
N GLU A 11 -4.95 20.83 16.01
CA GLU A 11 -6.05 21.77 16.27
C GLU A 11 -5.62 23.25 16.17
N ILE A 12 -4.32 23.53 16.27
CA ILE A 12 -3.73 24.88 16.16
C ILE A 12 -3.13 25.16 14.77
N GLY A 13 -3.36 24.30 13.78
CA GLY A 13 -2.95 24.53 12.39
C GLY A 13 -1.49 24.22 12.04
N THR A 14 -0.76 23.56 12.96
CA THR A 14 0.61 23.08 12.72
C THR A 14 0.63 21.68 12.13
N ALA A 15 1.72 21.29 11.46
CA ALA A 15 1.87 19.94 10.95
C ALA A 15 1.76 18.88 12.06
N ILE A 16 1.15 17.74 11.76
CA ILE A 16 1.11 16.61 12.69
C ILE A 16 2.49 15.95 12.74
N GLU A 17 3.10 15.95 13.91
CA GLU A 17 4.34 15.21 14.17
C GLU A 17 4.12 13.70 13.94
N PRO A 18 5.00 12.98 13.23
CA PRO A 18 4.84 11.55 12.96
C PRO A 18 4.64 10.68 14.21
N ASP A 19 5.24 11.08 15.33
CA ASP A 19 5.09 10.38 16.60
C ASP A 19 3.69 10.56 17.22
N ASN A 20 3.03 11.70 17.00
CA ASN A 20 1.64 11.90 17.40
C ASN A 20 0.70 11.00 16.58
N LEU A 21 1.00 10.81 15.31
CA LEU A 21 0.24 9.89 14.45
C LEU A 21 0.37 8.44 14.93
N ARG A 22 1.56 8.01 15.39
CA ARG A 22 1.75 6.68 16.01
C ARG A 22 0.99 6.55 17.32
N ARG A 23 0.99 7.58 18.16
CA ARG A 23 0.22 7.62 19.43
C ARG A 23 -1.28 7.50 19.19
N LEU A 24 -1.79 8.13 18.13
CA LEU A 24 -3.19 7.99 17.70
C LEU A 24 -3.47 6.59 17.14
N TRP A 25 -2.52 6.00 16.40
CA TRP A 25 -2.69 4.70 15.77
C TRP A 25 -2.88 3.54 16.76
N TYR A 26 -2.16 3.52 17.88
CA TYR A 26 -2.22 2.42 18.85
C TYR A 26 -3.60 2.15 19.47
N PRO A 27 -4.34 3.15 20.00
CA PRO A 27 -5.70 2.90 20.47
C PRO A 27 -6.65 2.53 19.34
N LEU A 28 -6.46 3.08 18.13
CA LEU A 28 -7.30 2.75 16.97
C LEU A 28 -7.13 1.28 16.51
N ARG A 29 -5.89 0.78 16.43
CA ARG A 29 -5.64 -0.62 16.07
C ARG A 29 -6.21 -1.60 17.10
N GLU A 30 -6.21 -1.23 18.39
CA GLU A 30 -6.78 -2.04 19.46
C GLU A 30 -8.30 -2.06 19.39
N ALA A 31 -8.94 -0.90 19.21
CA ALA A 31 -10.38 -0.79 19.01
C ALA A 31 -10.86 -1.54 17.76
N ALA A 32 -10.04 -1.58 16.70
CA ALA A 32 -10.32 -2.31 15.47
C ALA A 32 -9.94 -3.80 15.51
N GLY A 33 -9.36 -4.30 16.61
CA GLY A 33 -8.93 -5.70 16.73
C GLY A 33 -7.77 -6.10 15.81
N LEU A 34 -6.96 -5.14 15.36
CA LEU A 34 -5.89 -5.34 14.36
C LEU A 34 -4.57 -5.85 14.96
N GLY A 35 -4.53 -6.21 16.26
CA GLY A 35 -3.34 -6.74 16.91
C GLY A 35 -2.14 -5.79 16.80
N GLU A 36 -0.94 -6.32 16.56
CA GLU A 36 0.31 -5.55 16.49
C GLU A 36 0.57 -4.85 15.14
N MET A 37 -0.48 -4.66 14.32
CA MET A 37 -0.35 -3.99 13.02
C MET A 37 0.22 -2.58 13.18
N ARG A 38 1.27 -2.26 12.42
CA ARG A 38 1.90 -0.94 12.36
C ARG A 38 1.22 -0.09 11.31
N LEU A 39 1.31 1.23 11.44
CA LEU A 39 0.66 2.17 10.51
C LEU A 39 1.10 1.98 9.04
N ARG A 40 2.39 1.65 8.80
CA ARG A 40 2.89 1.34 7.46
C ARG A 40 2.32 0.06 6.84
N ASP A 41 1.81 -0.85 7.67
CA ASP A 41 1.22 -2.09 7.18
C ASP A 41 -0.09 -1.82 6.44
N LEU A 42 -0.77 -0.69 6.70
CA LEU A 42 -1.90 -0.24 5.88
C LEU A 42 -1.48 0.00 4.42
N ARG A 43 -0.31 0.60 4.21
CA ARG A 43 0.25 0.81 2.86
C ARG A 43 0.60 -0.53 2.22
N HIS A 44 1.14 -1.49 2.97
CA HIS A 44 1.40 -2.84 2.46
C HIS A 44 0.12 -3.60 2.10
N SER A 45 -0.93 -3.47 2.91
CA SER A 45 -2.26 -4.01 2.62
C SER A 45 -2.84 -3.41 1.34
N CYS A 46 -2.73 -2.09 1.15
CA CYS A 46 -3.16 -1.41 -0.07
C CYS A 46 -2.43 -1.95 -1.32
N VAL A 47 -1.10 -2.09 -1.26
CA VAL A 47 -0.30 -2.69 -2.35
C VAL A 47 -0.79 -4.11 -2.66
N THR A 48 -0.97 -4.93 -1.63
CA THR A 48 -1.41 -6.32 -1.79
C THR A 48 -2.79 -6.40 -2.44
N LEU A 49 -3.73 -5.53 -2.04
CA LEU A 49 -5.06 -5.46 -2.62
C LEU A 49 -5.03 -5.03 -4.09
N LEU A 50 -4.28 -3.98 -4.42
CA LEU A 50 -4.13 -3.52 -5.81
C LEU A 50 -3.55 -4.62 -6.71
N LEU A 51 -2.54 -5.34 -6.24
CA LEU A 51 -1.94 -6.45 -6.98
C LEU A 51 -2.92 -7.63 -7.15
N ARG A 52 -3.70 -7.96 -6.12
CA ARG A 52 -4.76 -8.98 -6.22
C ARG A 52 -5.86 -8.61 -7.21
N LEU A 53 -6.14 -7.32 -7.37
CA LEU A 53 -7.06 -6.79 -8.38
C LEU A 53 -6.46 -6.79 -9.80
N GLY A 54 -5.22 -7.27 -9.98
CA GLY A 54 -4.56 -7.35 -11.27
C GLY A 54 -4.00 -6.00 -11.76
N VAL A 55 -3.90 -4.99 -10.89
CA VAL A 55 -3.31 -3.70 -11.26
C VAL A 55 -1.83 -3.91 -11.60
N PRO A 56 -1.36 -3.43 -12.77
CA PRO A 56 0.03 -3.60 -13.16
C PRO A 56 0.99 -3.00 -12.13
N PRO A 57 2.13 -3.65 -11.84
CA PRO A 57 3.00 -3.21 -10.77
C PRO A 57 3.53 -1.78 -10.93
N HIS A 58 3.82 -1.34 -12.15
CA HIS A 58 4.24 0.05 -12.41
C HIS A 58 3.15 1.09 -12.05
N ILE A 59 1.87 0.74 -12.19
CA ILE A 59 0.75 1.60 -11.78
C ILE A 59 0.61 1.60 -10.26
N VAL A 60 0.75 0.44 -9.61
CA VAL A 60 0.77 0.35 -8.14
C VAL A 60 1.89 1.22 -7.57
N GLN A 61 3.08 1.19 -8.18
CA GLN A 61 4.23 2.01 -7.80
C GLN A 61 3.93 3.51 -7.92
N ALA A 62 3.24 3.93 -8.98
CA ALA A 62 2.82 5.32 -9.15
C ALA A 62 1.78 5.75 -8.10
N ILE A 63 0.86 4.87 -7.71
CA ILE A 63 -0.17 5.13 -6.70
C ILE A 63 0.45 5.28 -5.30
N VAL A 64 1.38 4.38 -4.93
CA VAL A 64 1.98 4.42 -3.59
C VAL A 64 3.18 5.36 -3.50
N GLY A 65 3.83 5.68 -4.62
CA GLY A 65 5.02 6.54 -4.64
C GLY A 65 6.32 5.81 -4.29
N HIS A 66 7.44 6.42 -4.66
CA HIS A 66 8.78 5.78 -4.72
C HIS A 66 9.46 5.51 -3.36
N ALA A 67 8.91 5.97 -2.24
CA ALA A 67 9.61 5.99 -0.96
C ALA A 67 9.80 4.61 -0.30
N ASP A 68 9.13 3.55 -0.77
CA ASP A 68 9.16 2.22 -0.13
C ASP A 68 9.39 1.08 -1.16
N ILE A 69 10.47 1.20 -1.92
CA ILE A 69 10.88 0.23 -2.96
C ILE A 69 11.22 -1.16 -2.37
N HIS A 70 11.60 -1.24 -1.09
CA HIS A 70 12.09 -2.49 -0.50
C HIS A 70 10.99 -3.53 -0.25
N VAL A 71 9.78 -3.15 0.16
CA VAL A 71 8.66 -4.10 0.33
C VAL A 71 7.93 -4.34 -0.99
N THR A 72 7.95 -3.34 -1.86
CA THR A 72 7.47 -3.40 -3.24
C THR A 72 8.09 -4.61 -3.97
N MET A 73 9.41 -4.77 -3.96
CA MET A 73 10.11 -5.87 -4.65
C MET A 73 9.61 -7.30 -4.30
N THR A 74 9.45 -7.63 -3.03
CA THR A 74 9.10 -9.01 -2.61
C THR A 74 7.66 -9.38 -2.98
N ILE A 75 6.71 -8.45 -2.77
CA ILE A 75 5.31 -8.69 -3.13
C ILE A 75 5.15 -8.66 -4.66
N TYR A 76 5.92 -7.80 -5.35
CA TYR A 76 5.94 -7.73 -6.82
C TYR A 76 6.41 -9.06 -7.43
N ALA A 77 7.44 -9.68 -6.85
CA ALA A 77 7.94 -10.96 -7.33
C ALA A 77 6.83 -12.03 -7.35
N HIS A 78 6.08 -12.17 -6.26
CA HIS A 78 5.00 -13.16 -6.17
C HIS A 78 3.79 -12.83 -7.07
N ALA A 79 3.34 -11.57 -7.09
CA ALA A 79 2.20 -11.17 -7.92
C ALA A 79 2.51 -11.26 -9.43
N SER A 80 3.74 -10.90 -9.81
CA SER A 80 4.21 -11.03 -11.20
C SER A 80 4.27 -12.50 -11.64
N LEU A 81 4.79 -13.39 -10.79
CA LEU A 81 4.86 -14.83 -11.08
C LEU A 81 3.46 -15.43 -11.32
N GLU A 82 2.47 -15.08 -10.50
CA GLU A 82 1.11 -15.60 -10.68
C GLU A 82 0.46 -15.07 -11.96
N ASN A 83 0.66 -13.79 -12.29
CA ASN A 83 0.14 -13.19 -13.50
C ASN A 83 0.82 -13.75 -14.77
N GLN A 84 2.14 -13.97 -14.73
CA GLN A 84 2.88 -14.63 -15.80
C GLN A 84 2.37 -16.06 -16.03
N ARG A 85 2.12 -16.82 -14.96
CA ARG A 85 1.55 -18.17 -15.03
C ARG A 85 0.17 -18.15 -15.70
N LYS A 86 -0.73 -17.24 -15.30
CA LYS A 86 -2.06 -17.08 -15.91
C LYS A 86 -1.97 -16.71 -17.39
N ALA A 87 -1.07 -15.79 -17.75
CA ALA A 87 -0.86 -15.38 -19.13
C ALA A 87 -0.37 -16.55 -20.02
N LEU A 88 0.57 -17.35 -19.51
CA LEU A 88 1.07 -18.54 -20.21
C LEU A 88 -0.01 -19.63 -20.36
N GLU A 89 -0.85 -19.83 -19.34
CA GLU A 89 -2.00 -20.75 -19.44
C GLU A 89 -3.02 -20.30 -20.51
N GLN A 90 -3.28 -19.00 -20.61
CA GLN A 90 -4.15 -18.46 -21.65
C GLN A 90 -3.55 -18.62 -23.05
N LEU A 91 -2.25 -18.35 -23.20
CA LEU A 91 -1.53 -18.56 -24.44
C LEU A 91 -1.55 -20.04 -24.87
N ALA A 92 -1.29 -20.96 -23.93
CA ALA A 92 -1.32 -22.40 -24.19
C ALA A 92 -2.71 -22.85 -24.69
N LYS A 93 -3.79 -22.33 -24.09
CA LYS A 93 -5.17 -22.59 -24.56
C LYS A 93 -5.44 -22.03 -25.96
N ALA A 94 -4.94 -20.84 -26.27
CA ALA A 94 -5.16 -20.19 -27.56
C ALA A 94 -4.38 -20.83 -28.71
N VAL A 95 -3.24 -21.46 -28.42
CA VAL A 95 -2.37 -22.11 -29.42
C VAL A 95 -2.70 -23.60 -29.58
N ALA A 96 -3.29 -24.25 -28.56
CA ALA A 96 -3.68 -25.65 -28.60
C ALA A 96 -5.10 -25.90 -29.15
N GLY A 97 -5.84 -24.85 -29.51
CA GLY A 97 -7.11 -24.92 -30.24
C GLY A 97 -6.95 -24.51 -31.68
#